data_AF-A0AAV2KYT0-F1
#
_entry.id   AF-A0AAV2KYT0-F1
#
_cell.length_a   1.000
_cell.length_b   1.000
_cell.length_c   1.000
_cell.angle_alpha   90.00
_cell.angle_beta   90.00
_cell.angle_gamma   90.00
#
_symmetry.space_group_name_H-M   'P 1'
#
loop_
_entity.id
_entity.type
_entity.pdbx_description
1 polymer ?
#
loop_
_entity_poly.entity_id
_entity_poly.type
_entity_poly.pdbx_seq_one_letter_code
_entity_poly.pdbx_strand_id
1 'polypeptide(L)' 'MRISYQDSNYRRSIPAEERLSICLRFLATGDSYRTIAGSFRAGISTVSMLIPDVVAAIWDCLVEEFMAVPGAEEWR' A
#
# COMPACT_ATOMS: atom_id res chain seq x y z
N MET A 1 -6.70 -2.60 -11.79
CA MET A 1 -6.78 -2.38 -10.33
C MET A 1 -5.75 -1.30 -10.00
N ARG A 2 -6.01 -0.32 -9.11
CA ARG A 2 -5.14 0.88 -8.96
C ARG A 2 -3.67 0.59 -8.58
N ILE A 3 -3.39 -0.61 -8.07
CA ILE A 3 -2.06 -1.04 -7.62
C ILE A 3 -1.49 -2.24 -8.41
N SER A 4 -2.10 -2.64 -9.53
CA SER A 4 -1.60 -3.75 -10.36
C SER A 4 -0.63 -3.26 -11.44
N TYR A 5 0.54 -3.89 -11.55
CA TYR A 5 1.47 -3.66 -12.65
C TYR A 5 1.33 -4.73 -13.75
N GLN A 6 1.81 -4.42 -14.95
CA GLN A 6 1.91 -5.38 -16.04
C GLN A 6 3.19 -6.19 -15.93
N ASP A 7 3.13 -7.44 -16.39
CA ASP A 7 4.31 -8.29 -16.51
C ASP A 7 5.26 -7.74 -17.57
N SER A 8 6.56 -7.92 -17.36
CA SER A 8 7.56 -7.65 -18.40
C SER A 8 8.00 -8.95 -19.06
N ASN A 9 8.68 -8.84 -20.20
CA ASN A 9 9.28 -9.99 -20.89
C ASN A 9 10.30 -10.77 -20.04
N TYR A 10 10.78 -10.18 -18.94
CA TYR A 10 11.82 -10.76 -18.08
C TYR A 10 11.33 -11.16 -16.69
N ARG A 11 10.23 -10.58 -16.19
CA ARG A 11 9.69 -10.94 -14.88
C ARG A 11 8.19 -10.72 -14.79
N ARG A 12 7.53 -11.56 -13.99
CA ARG A 12 6.17 -11.30 -13.53
C ARG A 12 6.17 -10.14 -12.55
N SER A 13 5.14 -9.33 -12.64
CA SER A 13 4.84 -8.28 -11.68
C SER A 13 4.46 -8.90 -10.33
N ILE A 14 4.72 -8.16 -9.24
CA ILE A 14 4.21 -8.56 -7.91
C ILE A 14 2.68 -8.42 -7.95
N PRO A 15 1.91 -9.49 -7.65
CA PRO A 15 0.45 -9.44 -7.63
C PRO A 15 -0.10 -8.33 -6.73
N ALA A 16 -1.26 -7.79 -7.09
CA ALA A 16 -1.88 -6.69 -6.32
C ALA A 16 -2.13 -7.06 -4.84
N GLU A 17 -2.52 -8.29 -4.57
CA GLU A 17 -2.72 -8.84 -3.21
C GLU A 17 -1.43 -8.87 -2.37
N GLU A 18 -0.31 -9.24 -2.99
CA GLU A 18 0.98 -9.26 -2.33
C GLU A 18 1.51 -7.84 -2.09
N ARG A 19 1.30 -6.93 -3.06
CA ARG A 19 1.62 -5.50 -2.89
C ARG A 19 0.83 -4.89 -1.73
N LEU A 20 -0.45 -5.18 -1.64
CA LEU A 20 -1.28 -4.75 -0.52
C LEU A 20 -0.77 -5.33 0.81
N SER A 21 -0.44 -6.63 0.85
CA SER A 21 0.08 -7.30 2.03
C SER A 21 1.39 -6.69 2.53
N ILE A 22 2.33 -6.37 1.63
CA ILE A 22 3.58 -5.67 1.94
C ILE A 22 3.29 -4.32 2.60
N CYS A 23 2.39 -3.53 2.01
CA CYS A 23 2.04 -2.21 2.51
C CYS A 23 1.34 -2.28 3.87
N LEU A 24 0.37 -3.18 4.04
CA LEU A 24 -0.31 -3.38 5.31
C LEU A 24 0.66 -3.83 6.42
N ARG A 25 1.61 -4.71 6.10
CA ARG A 25 2.66 -5.12 7.05
C ARG A 25 3.54 -3.95 7.48
N PHE A 26 3.81 -2.98 6.60
CA PHE A 26 4.51 -1.74 6.94
C PHE A 26 3.66 -0.85 7.85
N LEU A 27 2.42 -0.57 7.46
CA LEU A 27 1.51 0.30 8.23
C LEU A 27 1.21 -0.25 9.62
N ALA A 28 1.06 -1.57 9.75
CA ALA A 28 0.72 -2.23 11.01
C ALA A 28 1.87 -2.24 12.04
N THR A 29 3.13 -2.21 11.61
CA THR A 29 4.27 -2.38 12.53
C THR A 29 5.28 -1.24 12.53
N GLY A 30 5.31 -0.40 11.49
CA GLY A 30 6.35 0.61 11.32
C GLY A 30 7.77 0.03 11.11
N ASP A 31 7.89 -1.22 10.68
CA ASP A 31 9.19 -1.86 10.48
C ASP A 31 9.99 -1.19 9.35
N SER A 32 11.32 -1.31 9.41
CA SER A 32 12.18 -0.82 8.34
C SER A 32 11.90 -1.52 7.01
N TYR A 33 12.10 -0.80 5.89
CA TYR A 33 11.98 -1.39 4.55
C TYR A 33 12.91 -2.59 4.34
N ARG A 34 14.06 -2.63 5.00
CA ARG A 34 14.99 -3.77 4.94
C ARG A 34 14.38 -5.02 5.56
N THR A 35 13.77 -4.88 6.74
CA THR A 35 13.10 -5.99 7.43
C THR A 35 11.97 -6.55 6.57
N ILE A 36 11.11 -5.67 6.05
CA ILE A 36 9.95 -6.06 5.23
C ILE A 36 10.40 -6.69 3.91
N ALA A 37 11.39 -6.11 3.24
CA ALA A 37 11.98 -6.68 2.02
C ALA A 37 12.49 -8.11 2.26
N GLY A 38 13.13 -8.37 3.41
CA GLY A 38 13.54 -9.71 3.81
C GLY A 38 12.37 -10.67 3.98
N SER A 39 11.29 -10.26 4.66
CA SER A 39 10.10 -11.10 4.90
C SER A 39 9.38 -11.51 3.61
N PHE A 40 9.31 -10.61 2.63
CA PHE A 40 8.61 -10.86 1.36
C PHE A 40 9.55 -11.25 0.20
N ARG A 41 10.83 -11.47 0.47
CA ARG A 41 11.85 -11.79 -0.55
C ARG A 41 11.87 -10.78 -1.71
N ALA A 42 11.61 -9.51 -1.40
CA ALA A 42 11.58 -8.41 -2.34
C ALA A 42 12.85 -7.56 -2.25
N GLY A 43 13.13 -6.76 -3.28
CA GLY A 43 14.18 -5.75 -3.20
C GLY A 43 13.76 -4.59 -2.31
N ILE A 44 14.68 -4.02 -1.52
CA ILE A 44 14.41 -2.84 -0.68
C ILE A 44 13.85 -1.68 -1.52
N SER A 45 14.41 -1.46 -2.71
CA SER A 45 13.92 -0.45 -3.66
C SER A 45 12.51 -0.75 -4.15
N THR A 46 12.16 -2.03 -4.32
CA THR A 46 10.81 -2.42 -4.71
C THR A 46 9.81 -2.09 -3.61
N VAL A 47 10.14 -2.41 -2.35
CA VAL A 47 9.31 -2.06 -1.19
C VAL A 47 9.17 -0.55 -1.04
N SER A 48 10.27 0.21 -1.15
CA SER A 48 10.23 1.67 -0.99
C SER A 48 9.42 2.38 -2.08
N MET A 49 9.43 1.88 -3.31
CA MET A 49 8.60 2.42 -4.40
C MET A 49 7.12 2.00 -4.27
N LEU A 50 6.88 0.77 -3.82
CA LEU A 50 5.55 0.19 -3.72
C LEU A 50 4.71 0.82 -2.61
N ILE A 51 5.29 1.08 -1.43
CA ILE A 51 4.54 1.55 -0.26
C ILE A 51 3.80 2.88 -0.55
N PRO A 52 4.44 3.94 -1.06
CA PRO A 52 3.73 5.19 -1.35
C PRO A 52 2.55 5.01 -2.32
N ASP A 53 2.74 4.24 -3.40
CA ASP A 53 1.69 3.95 -4.39
C ASP A 53 0.46 3.30 -3.73
N VAL A 54 0.71 2.31 -2.86
CA VAL A 54 -0.36 1.55 -2.22
C VAL A 54 -1.03 2.36 -1.11
N VAL A 55 -0.28 3.14 -0.32
CA VAL A 55 -0.84 4.04 0.70
C VAL A 55 -1.77 5.07 0.06
N ALA A 56 -1.35 5.69 -1.06
CA ALA A 56 -2.20 6.62 -1.79
C ALA A 56 -3.50 5.94 -2.27
N ALA A 57 -3.39 4.74 -2.84
CA ALA A 57 -4.57 3.99 -3.27
C ALA A 57 -5.50 3.62 -2.10
N ILE A 58 -4.95 3.29 -0.92
CA ILE A 58 -5.75 3.03 0.29
C ILE A 58 -6.47 4.30 0.72
N TRP A 59 -5.75 5.42 0.80
CA TRP A 59 -6.30 6.72 1.19
C TRP A 59 -7.45 7.12 0.28
N ASP A 60 -7.24 7.10 -1.04
CA ASP A 60 -8.26 7.47 -2.04
C ASP A 60 -9.52 6.59 -1.98
N CYS A 61 -9.43 5.36 -1.45
CA CYS A 61 -10.58 4.47 -1.33
C CYS A 61 -11.31 4.61 0.01
N LEU A 62 -10.61 4.98 1.09
CA LEU A 62 -11.13 4.90 2.45
C LEU A 62 -11.35 6.26 3.11
N VAL A 63 -10.74 7.33 2.60
CA VAL A 63 -10.79 8.66 3.25
C VAL A 63 -12.22 9.17 3.39
N GLU A 64 -13.06 9.01 2.37
CA GLU A 64 -14.44 9.49 2.40
C GLU A 64 -15.31 8.72 3.38
N GLU A 65 -15.02 7.43 3.62
CA GLU A 65 -15.81 6.58 4.52
C GLU A 65 -15.37 6.74 5.98
N PHE A 66 -14.06 6.79 6.24
CA PHE A 66 -13.50 6.73 7.59
C PHE A 66 -13.04 8.08 8.13
N MET A 67 -12.84 9.07 7.25
CA MET A 67 -12.31 10.40 7.58
C MET A 67 -13.18 11.51 6.96
N ALA A 68 -14.47 11.24 6.73
CA ALA A 68 -15.43 12.25 6.31
C ALA A 68 -15.37 13.44 7.27
N VAL A 69 -15.29 14.66 6.73
CA VAL A 69 -15.41 15.86 7.55
C VAL A 69 -16.85 15.92 8.06
N PRO A 70 -17.10 15.86 9.38
CA PRO A 70 -18.45 15.85 9.88
C PRO A 70 -19.13 17.17 9.50
N GLY A 71 -20.33 17.07 8.91
CA GLY A 71 -21.10 18.23 8.51
C GLY A 71 -21.53 19.04 9.72
N ALA A 72 -21.76 20.35 9.59
CA ALA A 72 -22.12 21.23 10.72
C ALA A 72 -23.34 20.77 11.55
N GLU A 73 -24.18 19.88 11.00
CA GLU A 73 -25.31 19.25 11.70
C GLU A 73 -24.91 18.05 12.59
N GLU A 74 -23.79 17.36 12.34
CA GLU A 74 -23.27 16.26 13.16
C GLU A 74 -22.53 16.73 14.43
N TRP A 75 -22.18 18.02 14.49
CA TRP A 75 -21.50 18.63 15.66
C TRP A 75 -22.48 19.13 16.74
N ARG A 76 -23.79 18.98 16.54
CA ARG A 76 -24.83 19.48 17.44
C ARG A 76 -25.29 18.41 18.42
#